data_AF-A0A1E1F3J4-F1
#
_entry.id   AF-A0A1E1F3J4-F1
#
_cell.length_a   1.000
_cell.length_b   1.000
_cell.length_c   1.000
_cell.angle_alpha   90.00
_cell.angle_beta   90.00
_cell.angle_gamma   90.00
#
_symmetry.space_group_name_H-M   'P 1'
#
loop_
_entity.id
_entity.type
_entity.pdbx_description
1 polymer ?
#
loop_
_entity_poly.entity_id
_entity_poly.type
_entity_poly.pdbx_seq_one_letter_code
_entity_poly.pdbx_strand_id
1 'polypeptide(L)'
;MATLAPPAITQNPDIRYLGRLLGDVIRAYGGDHLYRQTEYIRSASVDRARGIQGADVTDTGLDALSLDDTLSFVRGFMLFSMLANLAEDRQGVAAEPGADVASALDRLEKEGVGRDAVLRLLEEALVVPVLTAHPTEVRRKSMIDHRNRIADLMRLRDAGRTETDDGENLEEAIFRQIALLWQTRPLRREKLFVADEIENVLTTLRDIFLPVLPALYARWERVLESRPPSFLRVGSWIGGDRDGNPFVQAPQLRFALSRACQSALGYYLEALHALGAELSLSTELAHVPQPVLDLAEASGDTAPSRRDEPYRRAISGIYARLAATYGARAGQAPPRPSALRGEAYDSPADFRRDLVTVAQGLASEGDGALATGGALGRLIRAVETFGFHLATLDMRQNSDVHQRVVAELLKVAGVEQDYAALDEDARIALLRRELASNRPLGTRFSDYSEETVSELAIVEAAAEAHRAYGPPCIAHYIISKAESVSDLLEVDILLKEAGLWRAGVDGAPPQAAIMAVPLFETIADLEAAPRIMSAYFGLPEISGVVRARGHQEVMIGYSDSNKDGGYITSTWSLYKASKALEPVFAEAGAAMQLFHGRGGAVGRAADRPSRRSRPSPRGRCRAASASPNRAR
;
A
#
# COMPACT_ATOMS: atom_id res chain seq x y z
N MET A 1 -21.06 15.53 38.02
CA MET A 1 -21.09 14.38 37.10
C MET A 1 -22.30 14.53 36.20
N ALA A 2 -22.13 15.17 35.04
CA ALA A 2 -23.17 15.17 34.02
C ALA A 2 -23.06 13.84 33.27
N THR A 3 -24.04 12.96 33.48
CA THR A 3 -24.24 11.76 32.67
C THR A 3 -24.51 12.21 31.24
N LEU A 4 -23.50 12.10 30.38
CA LEU A 4 -23.69 12.16 28.93
C LEU A 4 -24.65 11.02 28.58
N ALA A 5 -25.90 11.37 28.26
CA ALA A 5 -26.82 10.43 27.65
C ALA A 5 -26.13 9.81 26.42
N PRO A 6 -26.25 8.49 26.20
CA PRO A 6 -25.74 7.90 24.97
C PRO A 6 -26.34 8.65 23.77
N PRO A 7 -25.56 8.92 22.71
CA PRO A 7 -26.08 9.62 21.55
C PRO A 7 -27.33 8.90 21.05
N ALA A 8 -28.39 9.65 20.77
CA ALA A 8 -29.61 9.09 20.20
C ALA A 8 -29.23 8.34 18.92
N ILE A 9 -29.63 7.07 18.80
CA ILE A 9 -29.47 6.28 17.59
C ILE A 9 -30.33 6.95 16.52
N THR A 10 -29.75 7.85 15.74
CA THR A 10 -30.40 8.44 14.59
C THR A 10 -30.62 7.32 13.58
N GLN A 11 -31.87 7.00 13.28
CA GLN A 11 -32.19 5.99 12.28
C GLN A 11 -31.69 6.46 10.91
N ASN A 12 -30.53 5.97 10.49
CA ASN A 12 -29.93 6.27 9.21
C ASN A 12 -30.96 5.99 8.07
N PRO A 13 -31.39 7.02 7.31
CA PRO A 13 -32.41 6.87 6.28
C PRO A 13 -31.96 5.93 5.15
N ASP A 14 -30.66 5.85 4.87
CA ASP A 14 -30.10 4.94 3.87
C ASP A 14 -30.17 3.49 4.33
N ILE A 15 -29.93 3.22 5.62
CA ILE A 15 -30.13 1.88 6.19
C ILE A 15 -31.59 1.44 6.03
N ARG A 16 -32.54 2.33 6.29
CA ARG A 16 -33.97 2.04 6.11
C ARG A 16 -34.32 1.81 4.64
N TYR A 17 -33.79 2.63 3.74
CA TYR A 17 -34.03 2.51 2.30
C TYR A 17 -33.48 1.19 1.74
N LEU A 18 -32.21 0.90 1.97
CA LEU A 18 -31.58 -0.34 1.51
C LEU A 18 -32.15 -1.58 2.20
N GLY A 19 -32.51 -1.47 3.49
CA GLY A 19 -33.18 -2.53 4.24
C GLY A 19 -34.56 -2.88 3.67
N ARG A 20 -35.34 -1.87 3.26
CA ARG A 20 -36.63 -2.08 2.59
C ARG A 20 -36.45 -2.84 1.27
N LEU A 21 -35.52 -2.40 0.42
CA LEU A 21 -35.24 -3.08 -0.85
C LEU A 21 -34.75 -4.52 -0.65
N LEU A 22 -33.92 -4.76 0.37
CA LEU A 22 -33.53 -6.13 0.74
C LEU A 22 -34.74 -6.96 1.20
N GLY A 23 -35.66 -6.39 1.97
CA GLY A 23 -36.91 -7.03 2.35
C GLY A 23 -37.75 -7.43 1.13
N ASP A 24 -37.84 -6.55 0.13
CA ASP A 24 -38.55 -6.82 -1.12
C ASP A 24 -37.85 -7.93 -1.94
N VAL A 25 -36.52 -7.97 -1.95
CA VAL A 25 -35.74 -9.07 -2.56
C VAL A 25 -35.97 -10.39 -1.82
N ILE A 26 -35.96 -10.40 -0.48
CA ILE A 26 -36.26 -11.60 0.33
C ILE A 26 -37.67 -12.11 0.00
N ARG A 27 -38.66 -11.21 -0.09
CA ARG A 27 -40.02 -11.58 -0.46
C ARG A 27 -40.08 -12.17 -1.88
N ALA A 28 -39.40 -11.54 -2.84
CA ALA A 28 -39.43 -11.96 -4.25
C ALA A 28 -38.78 -13.33 -4.49
N TYR A 29 -37.65 -13.63 -3.81
CA TYR A 29 -36.89 -14.86 -4.06
C TYR A 29 -37.04 -15.94 -2.97
N GLY A 30 -37.28 -15.54 -1.73
CA GLY A 30 -37.48 -16.44 -0.58
C GLY A 30 -38.94 -16.65 -0.19
N GLY A 31 -39.86 -15.89 -0.79
CA GLY A 31 -41.29 -15.99 -0.54
C GLY A 31 -41.75 -15.27 0.74
N ASP A 32 -43.08 -15.19 0.87
CA ASP A 32 -43.74 -14.45 1.95
C ASP A 32 -43.51 -15.06 3.34
N HIS A 33 -43.35 -16.39 3.39
CA HIS A 33 -43.08 -17.13 4.62
C HIS A 33 -41.74 -16.71 5.25
N LEU A 34 -40.65 -16.81 4.49
CA LEU A 34 -39.31 -16.46 4.95
C LEU A 34 -39.22 -14.98 5.35
N TYR A 35 -39.85 -14.09 4.57
CA TYR A 35 -39.91 -12.66 4.89
C TYR A 35 -40.55 -12.42 6.26
N ARG A 36 -41.73 -13.00 6.52
CA ARG A 36 -42.45 -12.83 7.79
C ARG A 36 -41.68 -13.41 8.97
N GLN A 37 -41.07 -14.58 8.80
CA GLN A 37 -40.22 -15.20 9.83
C GLN A 37 -39.00 -14.32 10.15
N THR A 38 -38.33 -13.80 9.13
CA THR A 38 -37.17 -12.91 9.29
C THR A 38 -37.56 -11.63 10.05
N GLU A 39 -38.69 -11.01 9.69
CA GLU A 39 -39.19 -9.81 10.37
C GLU A 39 -39.64 -10.09 11.81
N TYR A 40 -40.24 -11.24 12.08
CA TYR A 40 -40.59 -11.66 13.43
C TYR A 40 -39.35 -11.77 14.32
N ILE A 41 -38.34 -12.53 13.88
CA ILE A 41 -37.08 -12.72 14.63
C ILE A 41 -36.37 -11.37 14.83
N ARG A 42 -36.35 -10.50 13.80
CA ARG A 42 -35.77 -9.15 13.89
C ARG A 42 -36.49 -8.29 14.93
N SER A 43 -37.82 -8.28 14.92
CA SER A 43 -38.62 -7.51 15.89
C SER A 43 -38.38 -7.99 17.31
N ALA A 44 -38.47 -9.31 17.54
CA ALA A 44 -38.23 -9.90 18.85
C ALA A 44 -36.83 -9.57 19.39
N SER A 45 -35.81 -9.61 18.54
CA SER A 45 -34.42 -9.24 18.90
C SER A 45 -34.30 -7.75 19.29
N VAL A 46 -34.98 -6.85 18.58
CA VAL A 46 -34.99 -5.40 18.90
C VAL A 46 -35.72 -5.12 20.21
N ASP A 47 -36.87 -5.75 20.42
CA ASP A 47 -37.68 -5.58 21.63
C ASP A 47 -36.93 -6.06 22.87
N ARG A 48 -36.21 -7.18 22.74
CA ARG A 48 -35.30 -7.68 23.77
C ARG A 48 -34.14 -6.74 24.05
N ALA A 49 -33.45 -6.24 23.01
CA ALA A 49 -32.34 -5.30 23.17
C ALA A 49 -32.76 -3.97 23.81
N ARG A 50 -34.02 -3.55 23.62
CA ARG A 50 -34.63 -2.37 24.25
C ARG A 50 -35.13 -2.61 25.67
N GLY A 51 -35.09 -3.85 26.17
CA GLY A 51 -35.56 -4.21 27.50
C GLY A 51 -37.07 -4.06 27.67
N ILE A 52 -37.85 -4.29 26.62
CA ILE A 52 -39.32 -4.26 26.71
C ILE A 52 -39.77 -5.37 27.68
N GLN A 53 -40.64 -5.04 28.63
CA GLN A 53 -41.12 -6.01 29.63
C GLN A 53 -41.74 -7.25 28.97
N GLY A 54 -41.26 -8.44 29.36
CA GLY A 54 -41.72 -9.72 28.80
C GLY A 54 -40.94 -10.21 27.57
N ALA A 55 -40.09 -9.37 26.96
CA ALA A 55 -39.34 -9.71 25.74
C ALA A 55 -38.25 -10.78 25.96
N ASP A 56 -37.74 -10.95 27.18
CA ASP A 56 -36.79 -12.01 27.53
C ASP A 56 -37.43 -13.41 27.63
N VAL A 57 -38.76 -13.48 27.69
CA VAL A 57 -39.54 -14.72 27.85
C VAL A 57 -40.24 -15.13 26.55
N THR A 58 -40.25 -14.26 25.53
CA THR A 58 -40.81 -14.54 24.20
C THR A 58 -39.94 -15.49 23.39
N ASP A 59 -40.59 -16.43 22.69
CA ASP A 59 -39.96 -17.29 21.70
C ASP A 59 -39.28 -16.45 20.62
N THR A 60 -37.99 -16.69 20.43
CA THR A 60 -37.16 -16.00 19.43
C THR A 60 -37.55 -16.36 18.00
N GLY A 61 -38.29 -17.46 17.78
CA GLY A 61 -38.66 -17.99 16.48
C GLY A 61 -37.50 -18.71 15.75
N LEU A 62 -36.32 -18.79 16.36
CA LEU A 62 -35.15 -19.44 15.76
C LEU A 62 -35.29 -20.96 15.67
N ASP A 63 -35.91 -21.59 16.69
CA ASP A 63 -36.09 -23.06 16.72
C ASP A 63 -37.12 -23.56 15.70
N ALA A 64 -37.94 -22.65 15.14
CA ALA A 64 -38.92 -22.95 14.11
C ALA A 64 -38.35 -22.94 12.69
N LEU A 65 -37.09 -22.56 12.50
CA LEU A 65 -36.46 -22.49 11.17
C LEU A 65 -36.06 -23.90 10.70
N SER A 66 -36.45 -24.26 9.49
CA SER A 66 -35.84 -25.39 8.78
C SER A 66 -34.35 -25.10 8.48
N LEU A 67 -33.59 -26.11 8.06
CA LEU A 67 -32.19 -25.90 7.66
C LEU A 67 -32.08 -24.90 6.50
N ASP A 68 -32.97 -25.00 5.50
CA ASP A 68 -32.98 -24.12 4.34
C ASP A 68 -33.41 -22.69 4.70
N ASP A 69 -34.41 -22.55 5.59
CA ASP A 69 -34.81 -21.24 6.11
C ASP A 69 -33.71 -20.63 6.97
N THR A 70 -32.99 -21.43 7.75
CA THR A 70 -31.84 -20.98 8.55
C THR A 70 -30.74 -20.43 7.66
N LEU A 71 -30.38 -21.14 6.58
CA LEU A 71 -29.37 -20.67 5.62
C LEU A 71 -29.80 -19.38 4.92
N SER A 72 -31.08 -19.26 4.58
CA SER A 72 -31.64 -18.07 3.91
C SER A 72 -31.74 -16.88 4.87
N PHE A 73 -32.13 -17.13 6.12
CA PHE A 73 -32.16 -16.16 7.22
C PHE A 73 -30.77 -15.60 7.53
N VAL A 74 -29.78 -16.46 7.72
CA VAL A 74 -28.37 -16.05 7.95
C VAL A 74 -27.84 -15.23 6.78
N ARG A 75 -28.18 -15.61 5.54
CA ARG A 75 -27.84 -14.83 4.33
C ARG A 75 -28.49 -13.45 4.35
N GLY A 76 -29.77 -13.36 4.68
CA GLY A 76 -30.49 -12.09 4.81
C GLY A 76 -29.85 -11.16 5.83
N PHE A 77 -29.52 -11.65 7.02
CA PHE A 77 -28.84 -10.86 8.04
C PHE A 77 -27.42 -10.42 7.62
N MET A 78 -26.66 -11.30 6.98
CA MET A 78 -25.35 -10.95 6.42
C MET A 78 -25.46 -9.83 5.38
N LEU A 79 -26.42 -9.90 4.45
CA LEU A 79 -26.64 -8.86 3.45
C LEU A 79 -27.15 -7.56 4.07
N PHE A 80 -28.05 -7.64 5.04
CA PHE A 80 -28.49 -6.46 5.79
C PHE A 80 -27.31 -5.76 6.46
N SER A 81 -26.45 -6.50 7.17
CA SER A 81 -25.25 -5.94 7.79
C SER A 81 -24.30 -5.33 6.75
N MET A 82 -24.13 -5.95 5.59
CA MET A 82 -23.32 -5.41 4.50
C MET A 82 -23.87 -4.09 3.94
N LEU A 83 -25.18 -4.01 3.72
CA LEU A 83 -25.85 -2.80 3.23
C LEU A 83 -25.90 -1.70 4.31
N ALA A 84 -26.04 -2.07 5.57
CA ALA A 84 -25.97 -1.15 6.70
C ALA A 84 -24.57 -0.51 6.80
N ASN A 85 -23.51 -1.33 6.75
CA ASN A 85 -22.13 -0.84 6.72
C ASN A 85 -21.90 0.09 5.51
N LEU A 86 -22.44 -0.26 4.32
CA LEU A 86 -22.36 0.61 3.15
C LEU A 86 -23.04 1.97 3.39
N ALA A 87 -24.23 1.99 4.00
CA ALA A 87 -24.94 3.21 4.34
C ALA A 87 -24.20 4.04 5.42
N GLU A 88 -23.56 3.39 6.38
CA GLU A 88 -22.73 4.05 7.40
C GLU A 88 -21.44 4.62 6.79
N ASP A 89 -20.72 3.86 5.97
CA ASP A 89 -19.50 4.29 5.27
C ASP A 89 -19.77 5.57 4.45
N ARG A 90 -20.93 5.65 3.80
CA ARG A 90 -21.34 6.85 3.04
C ARG A 90 -21.57 8.07 3.93
N GLN A 91 -22.08 7.90 5.15
CA GLN A 91 -22.26 8.99 6.10
C GLN A 91 -20.97 9.37 6.82
N GLY A 92 -20.08 8.41 7.11
CA GLY A 92 -18.76 8.65 7.68
C GLY A 92 -17.81 9.44 6.75
N VAL A 93 -18.07 9.40 5.43
CA VAL A 93 -17.39 10.25 4.44
C VAL A 93 -17.82 11.72 4.51
N ALA A 94 -18.88 12.06 5.27
CA ALA A 94 -19.11 13.45 5.68
C ALA A 94 -17.99 13.84 6.65
N ALA A 95 -16.93 14.45 6.10
CA ALA A 95 -15.69 14.78 6.77
C ALA A 95 -15.91 15.30 8.20
N GLU A 96 -15.20 14.74 9.19
CA GLU A 96 -15.09 15.37 10.51
C GLU A 96 -14.71 16.86 10.29
N PRO A 97 -15.53 17.82 10.74
CA PRO A 97 -15.24 19.23 10.51
C PRO A 97 -13.84 19.59 11.04
N GLY A 98 -12.99 20.12 10.16
CA GLY A 98 -11.61 20.51 10.49
C GLY A 98 -10.55 19.40 10.38
N ALA A 99 -10.86 18.24 9.81
CA ALA A 99 -9.91 17.16 9.56
C ALA A 99 -9.22 17.24 8.18
N ASP A 100 -8.81 18.44 7.76
CA ASP A 100 -8.11 18.69 6.49
C ASP A 100 -6.77 19.43 6.70
N VAL A 101 -5.97 19.51 5.64
CA VAL A 101 -4.64 20.14 5.68
C VAL A 101 -4.73 21.65 5.95
N ALA A 102 -5.74 22.34 5.41
CA ALA A 102 -5.90 23.77 5.63
C ALA A 102 -6.13 24.08 7.12
N SER A 103 -7.06 23.36 7.74
CA SER A 103 -7.35 23.45 9.18
C SER A 103 -6.14 23.08 10.04
N ALA A 104 -5.30 22.14 9.58
CA ALA A 104 -4.06 21.79 10.25
C ALA A 104 -3.02 22.91 10.19
N LEU A 105 -2.86 23.56 9.03
CA LEU A 105 -1.99 24.73 8.85
C LEU A 105 -2.45 25.90 9.72
N ASP A 106 -3.75 26.22 9.72
CA ASP A 106 -4.32 27.28 10.55
C ASP A 106 -4.05 27.06 12.05
N ARG A 107 -4.11 25.79 12.50
CA ARG A 107 -3.80 25.45 13.89
C ARG A 107 -2.31 25.62 14.17
N LEU A 108 -1.44 25.16 13.27
CA LEU A 108 0.00 25.28 13.43
C LEU A 108 0.44 26.74 13.45
N GLU A 109 -0.14 27.58 12.60
CA GLU A 109 0.13 29.02 12.57
C GLU A 109 -0.26 29.70 13.90
N LYS A 110 -1.44 29.34 14.45
CA LYS A 110 -1.86 29.80 15.80
C LYS A 110 -0.94 29.33 16.93
N GLU A 111 -0.25 28.21 16.74
CA GLU A 111 0.77 27.67 17.66
C GLU A 111 2.19 28.24 17.38
N GLY A 112 2.33 29.17 16.44
CA GLY A 112 3.60 29.82 16.10
C GLY A 112 4.49 29.03 15.11
N VAL A 113 3.95 27.99 14.47
CA VAL A 113 4.64 27.19 13.46
C VAL A 113 4.25 27.70 12.07
N GLY A 114 5.15 28.47 11.45
CA GLY A 114 4.94 29.03 10.12
C GLY A 114 5.01 27.99 8.99
N ARG A 115 4.49 28.36 7.82
CA ARG A 115 4.41 27.50 6.62
C ARG A 115 5.77 26.94 6.18
N ASP A 116 6.83 27.73 6.21
CA ASP A 116 8.17 27.28 5.83
C ASP A 116 8.69 26.13 6.70
N ALA A 117 8.32 26.11 8.00
CA ALA A 117 8.67 25.01 8.88
C ALA A 117 7.92 23.73 8.52
N VAL A 118 6.66 23.86 8.08
CA VAL A 118 5.86 22.73 7.57
C VAL A 118 6.45 22.21 6.27
N LEU A 119 6.85 23.07 5.34
CA LEU A 119 7.46 22.65 4.08
C LEU A 119 8.78 21.91 4.31
N ARG A 120 9.66 22.42 5.17
CA ARG A 120 10.90 21.71 5.57
C ARG A 120 10.62 20.34 6.23
N LEU A 121 9.54 20.23 7.02
CA LEU A 121 9.13 18.94 7.56
C LEU A 121 8.71 17.97 6.44
N LEU A 122 7.88 18.44 5.51
CA LEU A 122 7.38 17.62 4.40
C LEU A 122 8.46 17.22 3.40
N GLU A 123 9.55 17.99 3.29
CA GLU A 123 10.73 17.63 2.50
C GLU A 123 11.41 16.35 2.99
N GLU A 124 11.36 16.11 4.30
CA GLU A 124 11.98 14.94 4.94
C GLU A 124 10.96 13.86 5.37
N ALA A 125 9.66 14.09 5.14
CA ALA A 125 8.59 13.22 5.61
C ALA A 125 8.38 12.01 4.70
N LEU A 126 7.95 10.90 5.31
CA LEU A 126 7.55 9.68 4.61
C LEU A 126 6.36 9.01 5.32
N VAL A 127 5.24 8.85 4.64
CA VAL A 127 4.07 8.12 5.14
C VAL A 127 3.79 7.00 4.17
N VAL A 128 3.80 5.75 4.64
CA VAL A 128 3.61 4.57 3.80
C VAL A 128 2.55 3.66 4.40
N PRO A 129 1.26 3.81 4.04
CA PRO A 129 0.29 2.74 4.19
C PRO A 129 0.76 1.49 3.43
N VAL A 130 1.00 0.40 4.16
CA VAL A 130 1.43 -0.88 3.59
C VAL A 130 0.23 -1.81 3.47
N LEU A 131 -0.17 -2.17 2.25
CA LEU A 131 -1.32 -3.05 2.02
C LEU A 131 -0.95 -4.51 2.32
N THR A 132 -1.75 -5.14 3.18
CA THR A 132 -1.50 -6.51 3.65
C THR A 132 -2.69 -7.42 3.34
N ALA A 133 -2.42 -8.70 3.06
CA ALA A 133 -3.45 -9.69 2.74
C ALA A 133 -4.46 -9.81 3.88
N HIS A 134 -5.75 -9.90 3.57
CA HIS A 134 -6.76 -10.02 4.61
C HIS A 134 -6.87 -11.49 5.04
N PRO A 135 -6.42 -11.85 6.27
CA PRO A 135 -6.21 -13.26 6.67
C PRO A 135 -7.51 -14.11 6.70
N THR A 136 -8.66 -13.45 6.61
CA THR A 136 -9.99 -14.09 6.61
C THR A 136 -10.91 -13.56 5.51
N GLU A 137 -10.40 -13.00 4.40
CA GLU A 137 -11.29 -12.51 3.33
C GLU A 137 -11.85 -13.67 2.52
N VAL A 138 -12.83 -14.35 3.11
CA VAL A 138 -13.63 -15.40 2.49
C VAL A 138 -14.63 -14.83 1.49
N ARG A 139 -14.87 -13.51 1.46
CA ARG A 139 -15.84 -12.93 0.52
C ARG A 139 -15.28 -12.95 -0.89
N ARG A 140 -16.16 -13.25 -1.84
CA ARG A 140 -15.81 -13.23 -3.26
C ARG A 140 -15.73 -11.78 -3.76
N LYS A 141 -14.84 -11.51 -4.71
CA LYS A 141 -14.71 -10.21 -5.40
C LYS A 141 -16.06 -9.72 -5.93
N SER A 142 -16.87 -10.62 -6.49
CA SER A 142 -18.22 -10.31 -6.96
C SER A 142 -19.12 -9.67 -5.88
N MET A 143 -19.00 -10.07 -4.61
CA MET A 143 -19.75 -9.43 -3.52
C MET A 143 -19.31 -7.98 -3.30
N ILE A 144 -18.00 -7.72 -3.41
CA ILE A 144 -17.41 -6.39 -3.30
C ILE A 144 -17.83 -5.52 -4.49
N ASP A 145 -17.79 -6.07 -5.71
CA ASP A 145 -18.16 -5.37 -6.95
C ASP A 145 -19.63 -4.94 -6.91
N HIS A 146 -20.55 -5.84 -6.52
CA HIS A 146 -21.97 -5.51 -6.35
C HIS A 146 -22.18 -4.44 -5.26
N ARG A 147 -21.48 -4.54 -4.12
CA ARG A 147 -21.54 -3.51 -3.06
C ARG A 147 -21.07 -2.15 -3.59
N ASN A 148 -19.97 -2.10 -4.33
CA ASN A 148 -19.43 -0.87 -4.89
C ASN A 148 -20.40 -0.28 -5.93
N ARG A 149 -21.02 -1.11 -6.78
CA ARG A 149 -22.05 -0.66 -7.72
C ARG A 149 -23.25 -0.05 -7.00
N ILE A 150 -23.72 -0.66 -5.90
CA ILE A 150 -24.80 -0.06 -5.07
C ILE A 150 -24.34 1.29 -4.51
N ALA A 151 -23.09 1.40 -4.06
CA ALA A 151 -22.53 2.67 -3.60
C ALA A 151 -22.59 3.75 -4.68
N ASP A 152 -22.19 3.43 -5.92
CA ASP A 152 -22.21 4.36 -7.05
C ASP A 152 -23.64 4.80 -7.40
N LEU A 153 -24.58 3.86 -7.49
CA LEU A 153 -26.00 4.14 -7.75
C LEU A 153 -26.60 5.03 -6.65
N MET A 154 -26.26 4.76 -5.38
CA MET A 154 -26.67 5.62 -4.27
C MET A 154 -26.04 7.02 -4.38
N ARG A 155 -24.82 7.19 -4.91
CA ARG A 155 -24.26 8.56 -5.14
C ARG A 155 -25.04 9.32 -6.21
N LEU A 156 -25.48 8.65 -7.27
CA LEU A 156 -26.35 9.27 -8.28
C LEU A 156 -27.69 9.72 -7.67
N ARG A 157 -28.24 8.91 -6.75
CA ARG A 157 -29.48 9.22 -6.03
C ARG A 157 -29.32 10.47 -5.17
N ASP A 158 -28.22 10.57 -4.43
CA ASP A 158 -27.92 11.74 -3.59
C ASP A 158 -27.72 13.01 -4.41
N ALA A 159 -27.23 12.88 -5.65
CA ALA A 159 -27.17 13.97 -6.62
C ALA A 159 -28.53 14.35 -7.23
N GLY A 160 -29.63 13.74 -6.77
CA GLY A 160 -30.99 14.03 -7.23
C GLY A 160 -31.36 13.38 -8.56
N ARG A 161 -30.55 12.43 -9.07
CA ARG A 161 -30.87 11.72 -10.32
C ARG A 161 -31.89 10.61 -10.08
N THR A 162 -32.73 10.37 -11.08
CA THR A 162 -33.73 9.29 -11.10
C THR A 162 -33.33 8.11 -11.99
N GLU A 163 -32.34 8.32 -12.87
CA GLU A 163 -31.89 7.34 -13.86
C GLU A 163 -30.35 7.28 -13.94
N THR A 164 -29.82 6.16 -14.41
CA THR A 164 -28.39 5.99 -14.73
C THR A 164 -28.05 6.66 -16.06
N ASP A 165 -26.75 6.77 -16.38
CA ASP A 165 -26.31 7.33 -17.68
C ASP A 165 -26.81 6.51 -18.88
N ASP A 166 -27.02 5.20 -18.70
CA ASP A 166 -27.59 4.31 -19.73
C ASP A 166 -29.14 4.32 -19.77
N GLY A 167 -29.82 5.20 -19.02
CA GLY A 167 -31.28 5.36 -19.04
C GLY A 167 -32.07 4.37 -18.18
N GLU A 168 -31.42 3.65 -17.26
CA GLU A 168 -32.09 2.72 -16.36
C GLU A 168 -32.67 3.44 -15.13
N ASN A 169 -33.88 3.08 -14.68
CA ASN A 169 -34.43 3.57 -13.43
C ASN A 169 -33.50 3.21 -12.24
N LEU A 170 -33.18 4.20 -11.42
CA LEU A 170 -32.16 4.05 -10.39
C LEU A 170 -32.57 3.12 -9.24
N GLU A 171 -33.83 3.14 -8.83
CA GLU A 171 -34.34 2.27 -7.76
C GLU A 171 -34.38 0.81 -8.23
N GLU A 172 -34.76 0.56 -9.49
CA GLU A 172 -34.69 -0.76 -10.11
C GLU A 172 -33.24 -1.26 -10.24
N ALA A 173 -32.31 -0.38 -10.59
CA ALA A 173 -30.88 -0.72 -10.67
C ALA A 173 -30.33 -1.15 -9.30
N ILE A 174 -30.67 -0.42 -8.23
CA ILE A 174 -30.26 -0.76 -6.86
C ILE A 174 -30.90 -2.08 -6.43
N PHE A 175 -32.21 -2.25 -6.66
CA PHE A 175 -32.91 -3.50 -6.38
C PHE A 175 -32.24 -4.69 -7.09
N ARG A 176 -31.89 -4.54 -8.38
CA ARG A 176 -31.22 -5.61 -9.15
C ARG A 176 -29.88 -5.98 -8.55
N GLN A 177 -29.07 -5.02 -8.11
CA GLN A 177 -27.79 -5.33 -7.46
C GLN A 177 -27.98 -6.06 -6.12
N ILE A 178 -29.01 -5.70 -5.33
CA ILE A 178 -29.34 -6.42 -4.09
C ILE A 178 -29.84 -7.84 -4.39
N ALA A 179 -30.63 -8.02 -5.45
CA ALA A 179 -31.06 -9.33 -5.93
C ALA A 179 -29.87 -10.20 -6.39
N LEU A 180 -28.90 -9.61 -7.11
CA LEU A 180 -27.66 -10.28 -7.49
C LEU A 180 -26.84 -10.68 -6.26
N LEU A 181 -26.74 -9.82 -5.24
CA LEU A 181 -26.12 -10.16 -3.96
C LEU A 181 -26.82 -11.34 -3.26
N TRP A 182 -28.17 -11.38 -3.27
CA TRP A 182 -28.95 -12.48 -2.70
C TRP A 182 -28.64 -13.84 -3.33
N GLN A 183 -28.44 -13.85 -4.66
CA GLN A 183 -28.14 -15.07 -5.42
C GLN A 183 -26.64 -15.37 -5.54
N THR A 184 -25.78 -14.42 -5.18
CA THR A 184 -24.32 -14.60 -5.25
C THR A 184 -23.83 -15.33 -4.01
N ARG A 185 -23.03 -16.39 -4.23
CA ARG A 185 -22.40 -17.10 -3.12
C ARG A 185 -21.46 -16.15 -2.35
N PRO A 186 -21.68 -15.91 -1.05
CA PRO A 186 -20.87 -14.96 -0.30
C PRO A 186 -19.46 -15.48 -0.04
N LEU A 187 -19.35 -16.75 0.34
CA LEU A 187 -18.10 -17.37 0.78
C LEU A 187 -17.45 -18.20 -0.32
N ARG A 188 -16.12 -18.15 -0.36
CA ARG A 188 -15.30 -19.12 -1.11
C ARG A 188 -15.36 -20.48 -0.44
N ARG A 189 -15.33 -21.56 -1.23
CA ARG A 189 -15.21 -22.94 -0.72
C ARG A 189 -13.75 -23.38 -0.57
N GLU A 190 -12.87 -22.77 -1.34
CA GLU A 190 -11.44 -23.06 -1.40
C GLU A 190 -10.65 -21.88 -0.84
N LYS A 191 -9.44 -22.15 -0.35
CA LYS A 191 -8.51 -21.09 0.07
C LYS A 191 -8.10 -20.26 -1.16
N LEU A 192 -7.89 -18.96 -0.95
CA LEU A 192 -7.33 -18.09 -1.99
C LEU A 192 -5.91 -18.54 -2.34
N PHE A 193 -5.59 -18.55 -3.62
CA PHE A 193 -4.19 -18.66 -4.05
C PHE A 193 -3.51 -17.30 -3.86
N VAL A 194 -2.20 -17.29 -3.64
CA VAL A 194 -1.41 -16.05 -3.52
C VAL A 194 -1.63 -15.13 -4.72
N ALA A 195 -1.73 -15.69 -5.93
CA ALA A 195 -2.01 -14.93 -7.15
C ALA A 195 -3.36 -14.17 -7.09
N ASP A 196 -4.40 -14.75 -6.47
CA ASP A 196 -5.68 -14.06 -6.31
C ASP A 196 -5.55 -12.88 -5.33
N GLU A 197 -4.77 -13.03 -4.26
CA GLU A 197 -4.53 -11.96 -3.29
C GLU A 197 -3.77 -10.80 -3.95
N ILE A 198 -2.77 -11.12 -4.79
CA ILE A 198 -2.03 -10.15 -5.60
C ILE A 198 -2.99 -9.37 -6.52
N GLU A 199 -3.85 -10.06 -7.29
CA GLU A 199 -4.80 -9.38 -8.19
C GLU A 199 -5.83 -8.51 -7.42
N ASN A 200 -6.24 -8.94 -6.23
CA ASN A 200 -7.15 -8.16 -5.39
C ASN A 200 -6.50 -6.85 -4.94
N VAL A 201 -5.27 -6.87 -4.42
CA VAL A 201 -4.59 -5.64 -4.00
C VAL A 201 -4.25 -4.74 -5.18
N LEU A 202 -3.88 -5.30 -6.33
CA LEU A 202 -3.62 -4.53 -7.55
C LEU A 202 -4.87 -3.80 -8.04
N THR A 203 -6.05 -4.41 -7.90
CA THR A 203 -7.33 -3.74 -8.15
C THR A 203 -7.46 -2.50 -7.27
N THR A 204 -7.24 -2.63 -5.95
CA THR A 204 -7.30 -1.49 -5.02
C THR A 204 -6.28 -0.40 -5.37
N LEU A 205 -5.03 -0.78 -5.66
CA LEU A 205 -3.97 0.16 -6.03
C LEU A 205 -4.32 0.92 -7.33
N ARG A 206 -4.80 0.20 -8.34
CA ARG A 206 -5.15 0.76 -9.65
C ARG A 206 -6.40 1.64 -9.59
N ASP A 207 -7.46 1.17 -8.94
CA ASP A 207 -8.77 1.82 -9.02
C ASP A 207 -8.92 2.95 -7.99
N ILE A 208 -8.11 2.94 -6.93
CA ILE A 208 -8.15 3.95 -5.87
C ILE A 208 -6.87 4.77 -5.84
N PHE A 209 -5.72 4.17 -5.54
CA PHE A 209 -4.52 4.94 -5.24
C PHE A 209 -3.97 5.70 -6.46
N LEU A 210 -3.84 5.04 -7.63
CA LEU A 210 -3.34 5.64 -8.86
C LEU A 210 -4.07 6.95 -9.25
N PRO A 211 -5.43 7.00 -9.26
CA PRO A 211 -6.14 8.25 -9.55
C PRO A 211 -6.22 9.20 -8.36
N VAL A 212 -6.39 8.69 -7.13
CA VAL A 212 -6.70 9.54 -5.96
C VAL A 212 -5.48 10.24 -5.39
N LEU A 213 -4.33 9.58 -5.27
CA LEU A 213 -3.14 10.20 -4.64
C LEU A 213 -2.64 11.41 -5.43
N PRO A 214 -2.47 11.37 -6.76
CA PRO A 214 -2.08 12.57 -7.52
C PRO A 214 -3.10 13.70 -7.41
N ALA A 215 -4.40 13.37 -7.38
CA ALA A 215 -5.45 14.37 -7.17
C ALA A 215 -5.40 14.99 -5.76
N LEU A 216 -5.06 14.19 -4.74
CA LEU A 216 -4.88 14.65 -3.36
C LEU A 216 -3.67 15.57 -3.24
N TYR A 217 -2.54 15.21 -3.85
CA TYR A 217 -1.37 16.08 -3.98
C TYR A 217 -1.70 17.41 -4.64
N ALA A 218 -2.43 17.40 -5.76
CA ALA A 218 -2.85 18.64 -6.42
C ALA A 218 -3.79 19.50 -5.55
N ARG A 219 -4.52 18.92 -4.59
CA ARG A 219 -5.27 19.68 -3.57
C ARG A 219 -4.32 20.29 -2.53
N TRP A 220 -3.36 19.51 -2.03
CA TRP A 220 -2.40 19.98 -1.05
C TRP A 220 -1.48 21.06 -1.58
N GLU A 221 -1.03 20.96 -2.84
CA GLU A 221 -0.19 21.96 -3.48
C GLU A 221 -0.84 23.34 -3.51
N ARG A 222 -2.16 23.41 -3.71
CA ARG A 222 -2.92 24.67 -3.67
C ARG A 222 -3.01 25.25 -2.26
N VAL A 223 -3.15 24.39 -1.25
CA VAL A 223 -3.26 24.80 0.16
C VAL A 223 -1.88 25.18 0.73
N LEU A 224 -0.83 24.52 0.29
CA LEU A 224 0.56 24.75 0.70
C LEU A 224 1.23 25.87 -0.09
N GLU A 225 0.67 26.27 -1.24
CA GLU A 225 1.27 27.19 -2.21
C GLU A 225 2.68 26.76 -2.64
N SER A 226 2.94 25.46 -2.64
CA SER A 226 4.23 24.84 -2.96
C SER A 226 4.04 23.39 -3.37
N ARG A 227 5.01 22.84 -4.09
CA ARG A 227 5.03 21.44 -4.54
C ARG A 227 5.88 20.59 -3.60
N PRO A 228 5.32 19.94 -2.56
CA PRO A 228 6.10 19.09 -1.69
C PRO A 228 6.58 17.82 -2.43
N PRO A 229 7.64 17.15 -1.94
CA PRO A 229 7.98 15.81 -2.39
C PRO A 229 6.82 14.81 -2.19
N SER A 230 6.88 13.66 -2.87
CA SER A 230 5.93 12.57 -2.64
C SER A 230 6.22 11.88 -1.30
N PHE A 231 5.84 12.55 -0.20
CA PHE A 231 5.95 12.07 1.16
C PHE A 231 4.94 10.95 1.50
N LEU A 232 3.71 10.96 0.97
CA LEU A 232 2.73 9.89 1.06
C LEU A 232 2.89 8.94 -0.13
N ARG A 233 3.30 7.71 0.17
CA ARG A 233 3.48 6.61 -0.80
C ARG A 233 2.64 5.42 -0.41
N VAL A 234 2.74 4.31 -1.14
CA VAL A 234 2.03 3.07 -0.84
C VAL A 234 3.01 1.91 -0.86
N GLY A 235 2.90 1.03 0.13
CA GLY A 235 3.63 -0.23 0.17
C GLY A 235 2.69 -1.42 0.06
N SER A 236 3.24 -2.62 -0.11
CA SER A 236 2.50 -3.86 0.00
C SER A 236 3.37 -4.99 0.57
N TRP A 237 2.74 -5.94 1.23
CA TRP A 237 3.34 -7.22 1.63
C TRP A 237 2.89 -8.39 0.76
N ILE A 238 1.87 -8.17 -0.09
CA ILE A 238 1.19 -9.26 -0.78
C ILE A 238 2.05 -9.72 -1.95
N GLY A 239 2.57 -10.94 -1.84
CA GLY A 239 3.56 -11.49 -2.78
C GLY A 239 5.01 -11.34 -2.31
N GLY A 240 5.26 -10.68 -1.17
CA GLY A 240 6.60 -10.52 -0.56
C GLY A 240 6.72 -11.06 0.87
N ASP A 241 5.61 -11.12 1.62
CA ASP A 241 5.56 -11.69 2.97
C ASP A 241 5.45 -13.22 2.95
N ARG A 242 6.50 -13.87 3.44
CA ARG A 242 6.70 -15.33 3.44
C ARG A 242 6.69 -15.92 4.84
N ASP A 243 6.61 -15.10 5.88
CA ASP A 243 6.63 -15.55 7.26
C ASP A 243 5.41 -16.45 7.54
N GLY A 244 5.69 -17.73 7.80
CA GLY A 244 4.66 -18.76 7.99
C GLY A 244 3.83 -19.09 6.75
N ASN A 245 4.23 -18.64 5.54
CA ASN A 245 3.49 -18.89 4.30
C ASN A 245 4.37 -19.50 3.19
N PRO A 246 4.39 -20.84 3.05
CA PRO A 246 5.25 -21.53 2.08
C PRO A 246 4.84 -21.33 0.62
N PHE A 247 3.67 -20.73 0.36
CA PHE A 247 3.14 -20.51 -1.00
C PHE A 247 3.63 -19.21 -1.63
N VAL A 248 4.29 -18.34 -0.87
CA VAL A 248 4.93 -17.14 -1.40
C VAL A 248 6.39 -17.47 -1.68
N GLN A 249 6.74 -17.59 -2.95
CA GLN A 249 8.08 -17.92 -3.42
C GLN A 249 8.50 -16.96 -4.55
N ALA A 250 9.67 -17.19 -5.14
CA ALA A 250 10.22 -16.37 -6.22
C ALA A 250 9.27 -16.13 -7.40
N PRO A 251 8.48 -17.11 -7.89
CA PRO A 251 7.48 -16.87 -8.93
C PRO A 251 6.38 -15.88 -8.53
N GLN A 252 5.92 -15.92 -7.27
CA GLN A 252 4.88 -15.02 -6.76
C GLN A 252 5.40 -13.59 -6.61
N LEU A 253 6.65 -13.42 -6.16
CA LEU A 253 7.31 -12.11 -6.10
C LEU A 253 7.42 -11.48 -7.50
N ARG A 254 7.91 -12.26 -8.48
CA ARG A 254 7.99 -11.84 -9.89
C ARG A 254 6.62 -11.48 -10.46
N PHE A 255 5.61 -12.31 -10.18
CA PHE A 255 4.24 -12.09 -10.63
C PHE A 255 3.66 -10.79 -10.05
N ALA A 256 3.79 -10.55 -8.74
CA ALA A 256 3.33 -9.33 -8.08
C ALA A 256 3.91 -8.07 -8.72
N LEU A 257 5.24 -8.04 -8.90
CA LEU A 257 5.93 -6.87 -9.44
C LEU A 257 5.66 -6.65 -10.93
N SER A 258 5.59 -7.71 -11.73
CA SER A 258 5.26 -7.60 -13.16
C SER A 258 3.85 -7.04 -13.35
N ARG A 259 2.87 -7.54 -12.58
CA ARG A 259 1.47 -7.08 -12.66
C ARG A 259 1.28 -5.67 -12.10
N ALA A 260 2.05 -5.30 -11.07
CA ALA A 260 2.15 -3.94 -10.56
C ALA A 260 2.68 -2.97 -11.64
N CYS A 261 3.75 -3.34 -12.33
CA CYS A 261 4.32 -2.59 -13.45
C CYS A 261 3.31 -2.40 -14.58
N GLN A 262 2.62 -3.47 -15.00
CA GLN A 262 1.58 -3.43 -16.02
C GLN A 262 0.45 -2.45 -15.65
N SER A 263 0.04 -2.42 -14.39
CA SER A 263 -1.03 -1.54 -13.92
C SER A 263 -0.61 -0.07 -13.93
N ALA A 264 0.61 0.24 -13.46
CA ALA A 264 1.13 1.61 -13.48
C ALA A 264 1.33 2.14 -14.92
N LEU A 265 2.02 1.36 -15.77
CA LEU A 265 2.28 1.76 -17.16
C LEU A 265 0.99 1.84 -18.00
N GLY A 266 0.04 0.95 -17.77
CA GLY A 266 -1.28 1.01 -18.41
C GLY A 266 -2.01 2.32 -18.11
N TYR A 267 -2.04 2.73 -16.84
CA TYR A 267 -2.63 4.00 -16.43
C TYR A 267 -1.93 5.21 -17.07
N TYR A 268 -0.59 5.20 -17.14
CA TYR A 268 0.17 6.28 -17.79
C TYR A 268 -0.09 6.36 -19.30
N LEU A 269 -0.22 5.21 -19.98
CA LEU A 269 -0.57 5.17 -21.41
C LEU A 269 -1.97 5.76 -21.64
N GLU A 270 -2.96 5.41 -20.83
CA GLU A 270 -4.31 5.98 -20.93
C GLU A 270 -4.28 7.50 -20.72
N ALA A 271 -3.54 7.98 -19.71
CA ALA A 271 -3.38 9.41 -19.45
C ALA A 271 -2.70 10.15 -20.60
N LEU A 272 -1.61 9.59 -21.16
CA LEU A 272 -0.95 10.17 -22.33
C LEU A 272 -1.85 10.20 -23.56
N HIS A 273 -2.64 9.15 -23.77
CA HIS A 273 -3.57 9.11 -24.89
C HIS A 273 -4.61 10.24 -24.80
N ALA A 274 -5.19 10.46 -23.61
CA ALA A 274 -6.11 11.56 -23.37
C ALA A 274 -5.43 12.93 -23.55
N LEU A 275 -4.21 13.11 -23.02
CA LEU A 275 -3.43 14.34 -23.19
C LEU A 275 -3.12 14.64 -24.65
N GLY A 276 -2.87 13.63 -25.48
CA GLY A 276 -2.64 13.81 -26.91
C GLY A 276 -3.86 14.40 -27.64
N ALA A 277 -5.07 14.09 -27.19
CA ALA A 277 -6.29 14.71 -27.73
C ALA A 277 -6.42 16.17 -27.27
N GLU A 278 -6.12 16.45 -25.99
CA GLU A 278 -6.28 17.76 -25.36
C GLU A 278 -5.25 18.81 -25.83
N LEU A 279 -3.98 18.43 -26.01
CA LEU A 279 -2.88 19.36 -26.30
C LEU A 279 -2.72 19.64 -27.81
N SER A 280 -3.66 20.36 -28.39
CA SER A 280 -3.74 20.71 -29.82
C SER A 280 -3.10 22.06 -30.19
N LEU A 281 -2.09 22.51 -29.44
CA LEU A 281 -1.50 23.85 -29.64
C LEU A 281 -0.78 23.93 -30.98
N SER A 282 -1.16 24.90 -31.82
CA SER A 282 -0.55 25.15 -33.12
C SER A 282 0.59 26.17 -33.03
N THR A 283 1.70 25.92 -33.74
CA THR A 283 2.80 26.87 -33.94
C THR A 283 2.38 28.12 -34.72
N GLU A 284 1.23 28.10 -35.39
CA GLU A 284 0.68 29.27 -36.07
C GLU A 284 0.06 30.27 -35.08
N LEU A 285 -0.31 29.81 -33.88
CA LEU A 285 -1.04 30.60 -32.89
C LEU A 285 -0.28 30.83 -31.58
N ALA A 286 0.67 29.95 -31.24
CA ALA A 286 1.40 29.99 -29.98
C ALA A 286 2.90 29.77 -30.19
N HIS A 287 3.74 30.39 -29.34
CA HIS A 287 5.16 30.05 -29.33
C HIS A 287 5.36 28.67 -28.72
N VAL A 288 6.28 27.90 -29.30
CA VAL A 288 6.65 26.58 -28.80
C VAL A 288 8.14 26.57 -28.52
N PRO A 289 8.57 26.41 -27.25
CA PRO A 289 9.98 26.36 -26.91
C PRO A 289 10.72 25.21 -27.58
N GLN A 290 12.00 25.43 -27.90
CA GLN A 290 12.86 24.46 -28.60
C GLN A 290 12.84 23.05 -27.98
N PRO A 291 12.90 22.86 -26.64
CA PRO A 291 12.87 21.52 -26.05
C PRO A 291 11.60 20.71 -26.39
N VAL A 292 10.45 21.37 -26.60
CA VAL A 292 9.21 20.69 -27.02
C VAL A 292 9.27 20.34 -28.51
N LEU A 293 9.85 21.21 -29.34
CA LEU A 293 10.08 20.94 -30.77
C LEU A 293 11.02 19.74 -30.96
N ASP A 294 12.05 19.61 -30.12
CA ASP A 294 12.99 18.49 -30.16
C ASP A 294 12.28 17.16 -29.83
N LEU A 295 11.40 17.14 -28.81
CA LEU A 295 10.57 15.98 -28.50
C LEU A 295 9.57 15.66 -29.63
N ALA A 296 8.99 16.69 -30.24
CA ALA A 296 8.08 16.54 -31.37
C ALA A 296 8.78 15.93 -32.59
N GLU A 297 10.01 16.34 -32.87
CA GLU A 297 10.78 15.81 -33.99
C GLU A 297 11.25 14.38 -33.72
N ALA A 298 11.73 14.09 -32.50
CA ALA A 298 12.12 12.75 -32.08
C ALA A 298 10.95 11.75 -32.06
N SER A 299 9.69 12.22 -32.06
CA SER A 299 8.51 11.35 -32.06
C SER A 299 8.37 10.47 -33.32
N GLY A 300 8.96 10.90 -34.44
CA GLY A 300 8.75 10.27 -35.74
C GLY A 300 7.34 10.46 -36.32
N ASP A 301 6.47 11.26 -35.70
CA ASP A 301 5.17 11.62 -36.26
C ASP A 301 5.32 12.64 -37.39
N THR A 302 5.14 12.17 -38.61
CA THR A 302 5.27 12.95 -39.87
C THR A 302 3.91 13.23 -40.51
N ALA A 303 2.80 12.97 -39.82
CA ALA A 303 1.47 13.18 -40.38
C ALA A 303 1.25 14.65 -40.76
N PRO A 304 0.89 14.96 -42.01
CA PRO A 304 0.72 16.35 -42.46
C PRO A 304 -0.29 17.15 -41.64
N SER A 305 -1.34 16.49 -41.15
CA SER A 305 -2.42 17.11 -40.38
C SER A 305 -2.03 17.53 -38.95
N ARG A 306 -0.84 17.17 -38.47
CA ARG A 306 -0.34 17.49 -37.12
C ARG A 306 1.00 18.22 -37.17
N ARG A 307 1.45 18.64 -38.35
CA ARG A 307 2.78 19.21 -38.57
C ARG A 307 3.03 20.45 -37.71
N ASP A 308 2.00 21.28 -37.58
CA ASP A 308 1.99 22.51 -36.79
C ASP A 308 1.60 22.28 -35.32
N GLU A 309 1.34 21.05 -34.88
CA GLU A 309 0.92 20.69 -33.51
C GLU A 309 2.04 19.95 -32.72
N PRO A 310 3.15 20.61 -32.36
CA PRO A 310 4.32 19.95 -31.78
C PRO A 310 4.05 19.30 -30.42
N TYR A 311 3.17 19.85 -29.58
CA TYR A 311 2.82 19.23 -28.29
C TYR A 311 2.15 17.86 -28.50
N ARG A 312 1.22 17.75 -29.45
CA ARG A 312 0.57 16.47 -29.79
C ARG A 312 1.56 15.46 -30.38
N ARG A 313 2.48 15.92 -31.23
CA ARG A 313 3.58 15.07 -31.77
C ARG A 313 4.49 14.58 -30.64
N ALA A 314 4.92 15.46 -29.74
CA ALA A 314 5.75 15.12 -28.59
C ALA A 314 5.06 14.07 -27.69
N ILE A 315 3.79 14.26 -27.34
CA ILE A 315 3.01 13.28 -26.56
C ILE A 315 2.91 11.93 -27.29
N SER A 316 2.73 11.93 -28.62
CA SER A 316 2.69 10.70 -29.41
C SER A 316 4.02 9.95 -29.38
N GLY A 317 5.14 10.66 -29.41
CA GLY A 317 6.48 10.09 -29.24
C GLY A 317 6.71 9.52 -27.84
N ILE A 318 6.34 10.28 -26.80
CA ILE A 318 6.40 9.85 -25.39
C ILE A 318 5.54 8.59 -25.18
N TYR A 319 4.33 8.54 -25.77
CA TYR A 319 3.47 7.37 -25.76
C TYR A 319 4.14 6.16 -26.41
N ALA A 320 4.80 6.34 -27.57
CA ALA A 320 5.50 5.27 -28.26
C ALA A 320 6.64 4.69 -27.43
N ARG A 321 7.44 5.56 -26.80
CA ARG A 321 8.52 5.16 -25.88
C ARG A 321 7.96 4.42 -24.67
N LEU A 322 6.89 4.90 -24.06
CA LEU A 322 6.26 4.25 -22.91
C LEU A 322 5.63 2.89 -23.29
N ALA A 323 5.06 2.77 -24.48
CA ALA A 323 4.55 1.49 -25.01
C ALA A 323 5.69 0.48 -25.21
N ALA A 324 6.86 0.93 -25.68
CA ALA A 324 8.06 0.09 -25.75
C ALA A 324 8.57 -0.29 -24.35
N THR A 325 8.55 0.64 -23.38
CA THR A 325 8.84 0.34 -21.97
C THR A 325 7.89 -0.72 -21.41
N TYR A 326 6.59 -0.63 -21.70
CA TYR A 326 5.62 -1.64 -21.31
C TYR A 326 6.04 -3.02 -21.84
N GLY A 327 6.33 -3.14 -23.13
CA GLY A 327 6.81 -4.39 -23.72
C GLY A 327 8.07 -4.93 -23.05
N ALA A 328 9.08 -4.07 -22.87
CA ALA A 328 10.38 -4.44 -22.32
C ALA A 328 10.31 -4.86 -20.84
N ARG A 329 9.44 -4.24 -20.04
CA ARG A 329 9.36 -4.48 -18.59
C ARG A 329 8.28 -5.49 -18.19
N ALA A 330 7.15 -5.51 -18.89
CA ALA A 330 6.04 -6.41 -18.59
C ALA A 330 6.12 -7.75 -19.33
N GLY A 331 6.94 -7.88 -20.38
CA GLY A 331 7.07 -9.09 -21.18
C GLY A 331 5.89 -9.37 -22.12
N GLN A 332 5.00 -8.40 -22.32
CA GLN A 332 3.85 -8.50 -23.23
C GLN A 332 3.52 -7.13 -23.84
N ALA A 333 2.79 -7.12 -24.96
CA ALA A 333 2.37 -5.88 -25.60
C ALA A 333 1.36 -5.11 -24.73
N PRO A 334 1.38 -3.76 -24.74
CA PRO A 334 0.37 -2.96 -24.04
C PRO A 334 -1.02 -3.18 -24.66
N PRO A 335 -2.11 -2.99 -23.89
CA PRO A 335 -3.49 -3.15 -24.39
C PRO A 335 -3.79 -2.31 -25.64
N ARG A 336 -3.17 -1.12 -25.71
CA ARG A 336 -3.19 -0.25 -26.89
C ARG A 336 -1.75 -0.06 -27.38
N PRO A 337 -1.35 -0.71 -28.48
CA PRO A 337 -0.02 -0.50 -29.04
C PRO A 337 0.09 0.86 -29.73
N SER A 338 1.32 1.38 -29.78
CA SER A 338 1.65 2.56 -30.58
C SER A 338 1.86 2.19 -32.05
N ALA A 339 1.41 3.05 -32.96
CA ALA A 339 1.77 2.96 -34.38
C ALA A 339 3.17 3.53 -34.66
N LEU A 340 3.64 4.46 -33.82
CA LEU A 340 4.98 5.02 -33.88
C LEU A 340 5.97 4.12 -33.16
N ARG A 341 7.22 4.13 -33.62
CA ARG A 341 8.33 3.45 -32.95
C ARG A 341 8.94 4.37 -31.90
N GLY A 342 9.24 3.82 -30.73
CA GLY A 342 9.97 4.53 -29.67
C GLY A 342 10.91 3.58 -28.95
N GLU A 343 11.98 4.12 -28.40
CA GLU A 343 12.90 3.39 -27.53
C GLU A 343 12.39 3.40 -26.09
N ALA A 344 12.46 2.25 -25.42
CA ALA A 344 12.04 2.09 -24.05
C ALA A 344 12.80 3.05 -23.12
N TYR A 345 12.09 3.60 -22.13
CA TYR A 345 12.70 4.36 -21.05
C TYR A 345 13.52 3.45 -20.13
N ASP A 346 14.74 3.89 -19.80
CA ASP A 346 15.60 3.22 -18.84
C ASP A 346 15.05 3.33 -17.42
N SER A 347 14.51 4.50 -17.06
CA SER A 347 13.99 4.78 -15.72
C SER A 347 12.69 5.61 -15.74
N PRO A 348 11.92 5.59 -14.63
CA PRO A 348 10.80 6.51 -14.44
C PRO A 348 11.22 7.99 -14.48
N ALA A 349 12.46 8.30 -14.11
CA ALA A 349 12.98 9.66 -14.12
C ALA A 349 13.14 10.21 -15.54
N ASP A 350 13.51 9.37 -16.50
CA ASP A 350 13.60 9.74 -17.92
C ASP A 350 12.22 10.02 -18.50
N PHE A 351 11.23 9.19 -18.19
CA PHE A 351 9.84 9.43 -18.58
C PHE A 351 9.30 10.73 -17.96
N ARG A 352 9.53 10.94 -16.67
CA ARG A 352 9.16 12.17 -15.97
C ARG A 352 9.80 13.40 -16.61
N ARG A 353 11.08 13.33 -17.00
CA ARG A 353 11.80 14.44 -17.62
C ARG A 353 11.09 14.93 -18.88
N ASP A 354 10.70 14.02 -19.78
CA ASP A 354 9.97 14.39 -21.00
C ASP A 354 8.62 15.06 -20.67
N LEU A 355 7.88 14.54 -19.69
CA LEU A 355 6.63 15.17 -19.23
C LEU A 355 6.85 16.57 -18.64
N VAL A 356 7.94 16.76 -17.88
CA VAL A 356 8.32 18.06 -17.31
C VAL A 356 8.75 19.04 -18.40
N THR A 357 9.41 18.58 -19.47
CA THR A 357 9.72 19.42 -20.63
C THR A 357 8.44 19.95 -21.29
N VAL A 358 7.43 19.08 -21.48
CA VAL A 358 6.11 19.49 -21.97
C VAL A 358 5.46 20.50 -21.01
N ALA A 359 5.52 20.24 -19.71
CA ALA A 359 4.99 21.10 -18.66
C ALA A 359 5.60 22.51 -18.68
N GLN A 360 6.92 22.60 -18.78
CA GLN A 360 7.66 23.85 -18.84
C GLN A 360 7.36 24.63 -20.13
N GLY A 361 7.18 23.92 -21.25
CA GLY A 361 6.75 24.52 -22.50
C GLY A 361 5.39 25.20 -22.38
N LEU A 362 4.41 24.51 -21.79
CA LEU A 362 3.07 25.10 -21.58
C LEU A 362 3.09 26.29 -20.61
N ALA A 363 4.05 26.34 -19.69
CA ALA A 363 4.19 27.42 -18.73
C ALA A 363 4.90 28.67 -19.27
N SER A 364 5.48 28.62 -20.48
CA SER A 364 6.35 29.71 -20.97
C SER A 364 5.59 30.96 -21.43
N GLU A 365 4.30 30.86 -21.70
CA GLU A 365 3.46 31.97 -22.18
C GLU A 365 2.16 32.12 -21.38
N GLY A 366 1.43 33.22 -21.63
CA GLY A 366 0.10 33.45 -21.07
C GLY A 366 0.05 33.55 -19.55
N ASP A 367 1.11 34.08 -18.93
CA ASP A 367 1.27 34.14 -17.47
C ASP A 367 1.16 32.76 -16.80
N GLY A 368 1.54 31.71 -17.52
CA GLY A 368 1.42 30.32 -17.05
C GLY A 368 -0.03 29.84 -16.97
N ALA A 369 -0.97 30.42 -17.72
CA ALA A 369 -2.37 29.95 -17.77
C ALA A 369 -2.48 28.47 -18.17
N LEU A 370 -1.52 27.96 -18.94
CA LEU A 370 -1.39 26.55 -19.32
C LEU A 370 -0.31 25.81 -18.50
N ALA A 371 0.34 26.47 -17.55
CA ALA A 371 1.29 25.85 -16.64
C ALA A 371 0.59 24.72 -15.86
N THR A 372 1.36 23.70 -15.50
CA THR A 372 0.80 22.40 -15.11
C THR A 372 0.01 22.41 -13.80
N GLY A 373 -1.29 22.68 -13.92
CA GLY A 373 -2.37 22.03 -13.19
C GLY A 373 -3.02 20.94 -14.06
N GLY A 374 -4.11 20.32 -13.59
CA GLY A 374 -4.89 19.40 -14.44
C GLY A 374 -4.27 18.01 -14.67
N ALA A 375 -4.51 17.41 -15.84
CA ALA A 375 -4.16 16.02 -16.13
C ALA A 375 -2.65 15.77 -16.21
N LEU A 376 -1.89 16.65 -16.86
CA LEU A 376 -0.43 16.51 -16.98
C LEU A 376 0.28 16.61 -15.62
N GLY A 377 -0.10 17.59 -14.79
CA GLY A 377 0.44 17.72 -13.43
C GLY A 377 0.17 16.47 -12.58
N ARG A 378 -1.04 15.90 -12.67
CA ARG A 378 -1.39 14.64 -12.00
C ARG A 378 -0.58 13.45 -12.55
N LEU A 379 -0.34 13.37 -13.86
CA LEU A 379 0.48 12.32 -14.45
C LEU A 379 1.93 12.40 -13.95
N ILE A 380 2.54 13.59 -13.96
CA ILE A 380 3.89 13.80 -13.42
C ILE A 380 3.95 13.34 -11.96
N ARG A 381 2.97 13.75 -11.13
CA ARG A 381 2.90 13.33 -9.73
C ARG A 381 2.70 11.82 -9.56
N ALA A 382 1.92 11.19 -10.44
CA ALA A 382 1.75 9.74 -10.44
C ALA A 382 3.09 9.03 -10.66
N VAL A 383 3.86 9.46 -11.67
CA VAL A 383 5.20 8.90 -11.94
C VAL A 383 6.16 9.11 -10.76
N GLU A 384 6.14 10.30 -10.14
CA GLU A 384 6.95 10.59 -8.94
C GLU A 384 6.60 9.71 -7.73
N THR A 385 5.34 9.31 -7.62
CA THR A 385 4.83 8.59 -6.44
C THR A 385 4.91 7.07 -6.60
N PHE A 386 4.66 6.57 -7.82
CA PHE A 386 4.47 5.15 -8.09
C PHE A 386 5.57 4.54 -8.99
N GLY A 387 6.35 5.38 -9.69
CA GLY A 387 7.38 4.91 -10.63
C GLY A 387 6.84 3.90 -11.65
N PHE A 388 7.65 2.89 -11.98
CA PHE A 388 7.24 1.73 -12.79
C PHE A 388 6.89 0.50 -11.94
N HIS A 389 6.88 0.61 -10.61
CA HIS A 389 6.67 -0.51 -9.69
C HIS A 389 5.33 -0.43 -8.94
N LEU A 390 4.55 0.66 -9.11
CA LEU A 390 3.25 0.94 -8.49
C LEU A 390 3.28 1.11 -6.97
N ALA A 391 3.81 0.16 -6.22
CA ALA A 391 3.94 0.21 -4.77
C ALA A 391 5.21 -0.52 -4.36
N THR A 392 5.89 -0.06 -3.32
CA THR A 392 7.05 -0.79 -2.78
C THR A 392 6.58 -2.10 -2.17
N LEU A 393 7.13 -3.21 -2.62
CA LEU A 393 6.85 -4.54 -2.10
C LEU A 393 7.89 -4.89 -1.03
N ASP A 394 7.48 -5.04 0.22
CA ASP A 394 8.40 -5.48 1.27
C ASP A 394 8.55 -7.00 1.24
N MET A 395 9.77 -7.47 1.45
CA MET A 395 10.04 -8.88 1.74
C MET A 395 9.95 -9.11 3.24
N ARG A 396 9.43 -10.26 3.68
CA ARG A 396 9.41 -10.63 5.09
C ARG A 396 9.61 -12.13 5.28
N GLN A 397 10.45 -12.51 6.26
CA GLN A 397 10.70 -13.89 6.65
C GLN A 397 11.12 -13.97 8.13
N ASN A 398 11.02 -15.16 8.72
CA ASN A 398 11.44 -15.45 10.09
C ASN A 398 12.96 -15.63 10.22
N SER A 399 13.57 -15.06 11.26
CA SER A 399 15.01 -15.17 11.58
C SER A 399 15.50 -16.63 11.67
N ASP A 400 14.70 -17.54 12.22
CA ASP A 400 15.08 -18.96 12.35
C ASP A 400 15.35 -19.61 10.97
N VAL A 401 14.65 -19.15 9.92
CA VAL A 401 14.87 -19.60 8.53
C VAL A 401 16.22 -19.09 8.04
N HIS A 402 16.50 -17.80 8.26
CA HIS A 402 17.78 -17.17 7.88
C HIS A 402 18.96 -17.90 8.51
N GLN A 403 18.89 -18.17 9.82
CA GLN A 403 19.94 -18.88 10.56
C GLN A 403 20.21 -20.27 9.96
N ARG A 404 19.17 -21.05 9.63
CA ARG A 404 19.33 -22.38 9.03
C ARG A 404 19.95 -22.32 7.63
N VAL A 405 19.49 -21.39 6.79
CA VAL A 405 20.01 -21.22 5.43
C VAL A 405 21.47 -20.78 5.47
N VAL A 406 21.80 -19.77 6.28
CA VAL A 406 23.18 -19.29 6.43
C VAL A 406 24.09 -20.38 7.02
N ALA A 407 23.61 -21.17 7.98
CA ALA A 407 24.35 -22.32 8.50
C ALA A 407 24.68 -23.34 7.39
N GLU A 408 23.72 -23.66 6.53
CA GLU A 408 23.93 -24.59 5.42
C GLU A 408 24.93 -24.02 4.39
N LEU A 409 24.79 -22.73 4.04
CA LEU A 409 25.72 -22.04 3.13
C LEU A 409 27.16 -22.05 3.66
N LEU A 410 27.37 -21.70 4.92
CA LEU A 410 28.69 -21.70 5.57
C LEU A 410 29.32 -23.10 5.62
N LYS A 411 28.51 -24.12 5.91
CA LYS A 411 28.95 -25.51 5.97
C LYS A 411 29.39 -26.02 4.60
N VAL A 412 28.57 -25.80 3.58
CA VAL A 412 28.85 -26.23 2.19
C VAL A 412 30.05 -25.47 1.62
N ALA A 413 30.21 -24.19 1.95
CA ALA A 413 31.37 -23.39 1.55
C ALA A 413 32.67 -23.77 2.29
N GLY A 414 32.59 -24.66 3.29
CA GLY A 414 33.73 -25.09 4.11
C GLY A 414 34.23 -24.02 5.08
N VAL A 415 33.38 -23.05 5.43
CA VAL A 415 33.74 -21.92 6.31
C VAL A 415 33.52 -22.25 7.77
N GLU A 416 32.34 -22.79 8.12
CA GLU A 416 31.98 -23.18 9.48
C GLU A 416 31.07 -24.41 9.44
N GLN A 417 31.36 -25.44 10.23
CA GLN A 417 30.62 -26.71 10.20
C GLN A 417 29.34 -26.68 11.04
N ASP A 418 29.36 -25.96 12.16
CA ASP A 418 28.23 -25.88 13.09
C ASP A 418 27.98 -24.44 13.56
N TYR A 419 27.46 -23.64 12.63
CA TYR A 419 27.11 -22.24 12.89
C TYR A 419 26.11 -22.06 14.04
N ALA A 420 25.17 -23.00 14.20
CA ALA A 420 24.14 -22.92 15.23
C ALA A 420 24.71 -23.09 16.65
N ALA A 421 25.83 -23.81 16.80
CA ALA A 421 26.51 -23.98 18.08
C ALA A 421 27.32 -22.75 18.52
N LEU A 422 27.59 -21.79 17.63
CA LEU A 422 28.29 -20.56 17.96
C LEU A 422 27.43 -19.67 18.87
N ASP A 423 28.07 -19.01 19.83
CA ASP A 423 27.48 -17.90 20.57
C ASP A 423 27.34 -16.63 19.70
N GLU A 424 26.60 -15.64 20.19
CA GLU A 424 26.27 -14.45 19.42
C GLU A 424 27.52 -13.66 18.98
N ASP A 425 28.52 -13.51 19.87
CA ASP A 425 29.75 -12.78 19.53
C ASP A 425 30.55 -13.50 18.44
N ALA A 426 30.64 -14.82 18.50
CA ALA A 426 31.28 -15.64 17.47
C ALA A 426 30.51 -15.58 16.14
N ARG A 427 29.17 -15.60 16.17
CA ARG A 427 28.32 -15.42 14.98
C ARG A 427 28.56 -14.07 14.33
N ILE A 428 28.48 -12.98 15.10
CA ILE A 428 28.75 -11.62 14.60
C ILE A 428 30.15 -11.55 13.98
N ALA A 429 31.17 -12.05 14.67
CA ALA A 429 32.55 -12.02 14.17
C ALA A 429 32.70 -12.80 12.86
N LEU A 430 32.01 -13.94 12.71
CA LEU A 430 32.02 -14.73 11.47
C LEU A 430 31.31 -14.02 10.32
N LEU A 431 30.06 -13.58 10.53
CA LEU A 431 29.26 -12.93 9.49
C LEU A 431 29.93 -11.65 9.00
N ARG A 432 30.52 -10.86 9.90
CA ARG A 432 31.27 -9.65 9.50
C ARG A 432 32.46 -9.95 8.60
N ARG A 433 33.21 -11.04 8.85
CA ARG A 433 34.30 -11.47 7.96
C ARG A 433 33.76 -11.83 6.58
N GLU A 434 32.63 -12.53 6.50
CA GLU A 434 32.02 -12.90 5.23
C GLU A 434 31.40 -11.70 4.50
N LEU A 435 30.91 -10.67 5.20
CA LEU A 435 30.39 -9.43 4.61
C LEU A 435 31.48 -8.46 4.16
N ALA A 436 32.72 -8.63 4.62
CA ALA A 436 33.88 -7.84 4.19
C ALA A 436 34.39 -8.23 2.79
N SER A 437 33.83 -9.26 2.17
CA SER A 437 34.18 -9.72 0.82
C SER A 437 32.94 -9.82 -0.06
N ASN A 438 33.09 -9.56 -1.35
CA ASN A 438 32.04 -9.72 -2.36
C ASN A 438 31.93 -11.15 -2.91
N ARG A 439 32.71 -12.11 -2.38
CA ARG A 439 32.61 -13.52 -2.75
C ARG A 439 31.31 -14.12 -2.18
N PRO A 440 30.43 -14.71 -3.02
CA PRO A 440 29.27 -15.45 -2.54
C PRO A 440 29.70 -16.72 -1.79
N LEU A 441 28.91 -17.14 -0.81
CA LEU A 441 29.03 -18.43 -0.13
C LEU A 441 28.38 -19.56 -0.93
N GLY A 442 27.25 -19.26 -1.56
CA GLY A 442 26.47 -20.16 -2.38
C GLY A 442 27.19 -20.52 -3.67
N THR A 443 26.98 -21.76 -4.13
CA THR A 443 27.50 -22.24 -5.41
C THR A 443 26.45 -23.08 -6.12
N ARG A 444 26.20 -22.79 -7.40
CA ARG A 444 25.29 -23.58 -8.25
C ARG A 444 25.75 -25.04 -8.50
N PHE A 445 26.93 -25.41 -8.00
CA PHE A 445 27.55 -26.72 -8.20
C PHE A 445 27.43 -27.64 -6.98
N SER A 446 26.75 -27.20 -5.92
CA SER A 446 26.45 -28.00 -4.73
C SER A 446 24.96 -28.22 -4.59
N ASP A 447 24.59 -29.31 -3.92
CA ASP A 447 23.21 -29.58 -3.51
C ASP A 447 22.91 -28.86 -2.19
N TYR A 448 21.70 -28.29 -2.10
CA TYR A 448 21.17 -27.62 -0.92
C TYR A 448 19.77 -28.16 -0.60
N SER A 449 19.33 -27.97 0.64
CA SER A 449 17.95 -28.22 1.04
C SER A 449 16.94 -27.40 0.23
N GLU A 450 15.69 -27.88 0.15
CA GLU A 450 14.60 -27.15 -0.53
C GLU A 450 14.37 -25.75 0.06
N GLU A 451 14.55 -25.59 1.38
CA GLU A 451 14.45 -24.30 2.08
C GLU A 451 15.53 -23.33 1.57
N THR A 452 16.80 -23.75 1.56
CA THR A 452 17.92 -22.93 1.06
C THR A 452 17.79 -22.59 -0.41
N VAL A 453 17.38 -23.55 -1.27
CA VAL A 453 17.13 -23.27 -2.69
C VAL A 453 16.03 -22.22 -2.85
N SER A 454 14.95 -22.31 -2.07
CA SER A 454 13.86 -21.33 -2.09
C SER A 454 14.30 -19.94 -1.61
N GLU A 455 15.13 -19.86 -0.56
CA GLU A 455 15.65 -18.58 -0.04
C GLU A 455 16.67 -17.93 -0.97
N LEU A 456 17.54 -18.70 -1.64
CA LEU A 456 18.42 -18.16 -2.67
C LEU A 456 17.61 -17.64 -3.87
N ALA A 457 16.61 -18.40 -4.31
CA ALA A 457 15.76 -18.00 -5.44
C ALA A 457 14.96 -16.71 -5.17
N ILE A 458 14.53 -16.45 -3.92
CA ILE A 458 13.80 -15.21 -3.59
C ILE A 458 14.71 -13.98 -3.69
N VAL A 459 15.95 -14.06 -3.20
CA VAL A 459 16.89 -12.92 -3.24
C VAL A 459 17.41 -12.66 -4.66
N GLU A 460 17.58 -13.72 -5.46
CA GLU A 460 17.84 -13.59 -6.89
C GLU A 460 16.69 -12.88 -7.63
N ALA A 461 15.44 -13.26 -7.33
CA ALA A 461 14.26 -12.60 -7.89
C ALA A 461 14.17 -11.12 -7.47
N ALA A 462 14.58 -10.78 -6.25
CA ALA A 462 14.68 -9.40 -5.80
C ALA A 462 15.74 -8.62 -6.59
N ALA A 463 16.90 -9.22 -6.86
CA ALA A 463 17.94 -8.59 -7.67
C ALA A 463 17.52 -8.38 -9.14
N GLU A 464 16.79 -9.34 -9.71
CA GLU A 464 16.14 -9.19 -11.01
C GLU A 464 15.14 -8.03 -11.01
N ALA A 465 14.30 -7.94 -9.98
CA ALA A 465 13.35 -6.86 -9.82
C ALA A 465 14.01 -5.48 -9.75
N HIS A 466 15.13 -5.33 -9.03
CA HIS A 466 15.88 -4.06 -8.99
C HIS A 466 16.36 -3.64 -10.38
N ARG A 467 16.85 -4.59 -11.20
CA ARG A 467 17.25 -4.31 -12.59
C ARG A 467 16.06 -3.96 -13.48
N ALA A 468 14.92 -4.60 -13.25
CA ALA A 468 13.72 -4.45 -14.07
C ALA A 468 12.93 -3.16 -13.74
N TYR A 469 12.73 -2.85 -12.46
CA TYR A 469 11.78 -1.83 -12.00
C TYR A 469 12.42 -0.70 -11.19
N GLY A 470 13.73 -0.80 -10.93
CA GLY A 470 14.52 0.13 -10.14
C GLY A 470 14.53 -0.19 -8.64
N PRO A 471 15.50 0.36 -7.87
CA PRO A 471 15.64 0.07 -6.44
C PRO A 471 14.39 0.28 -5.56
N PRO A 472 13.52 1.28 -5.78
CA PRO A 472 12.36 1.49 -4.91
C PRO A 472 11.29 0.40 -4.95
N CYS A 473 11.37 -0.56 -5.89
CA CYS A 473 10.38 -1.64 -5.97
C CYS A 473 10.42 -2.59 -4.77
N ILE A 474 11.59 -2.79 -4.17
CA ILE A 474 11.80 -3.54 -2.93
C ILE A 474 12.83 -2.77 -2.11
N ALA A 475 12.40 -2.12 -1.04
CA ALA A 475 13.29 -1.33 -0.20
C ALA A 475 13.65 -2.03 1.12
N HIS A 476 12.78 -2.93 1.60
CA HIS A 476 12.87 -3.53 2.93
C HIS A 476 12.83 -5.05 2.88
N TYR A 477 13.67 -5.67 3.71
CA TYR A 477 13.58 -7.06 4.10
C TYR A 477 13.35 -7.10 5.62
N ILE A 478 12.11 -7.39 6.00
CA ILE A 478 11.64 -7.44 7.37
C ILE A 478 11.96 -8.81 8.00
N ILE A 479 12.53 -8.78 9.19
CA ILE A 479 13.01 -9.96 9.92
C ILE A 479 12.09 -10.17 11.11
N SER A 480 11.19 -11.15 10.99
CA SER A 480 10.26 -11.52 12.06
C SER A 480 11.01 -12.31 13.12
N LYS A 481 10.57 -12.22 14.38
CA LYS A 481 11.30 -12.83 15.51
C LYS A 481 12.77 -12.38 15.58
N ALA A 482 13.03 -11.09 15.39
CA ALA A 482 14.38 -10.53 15.53
C ALA A 482 14.74 -10.37 17.02
N GLU A 483 15.76 -11.10 17.47
CA GLU A 483 16.19 -11.22 18.87
C GLU A 483 17.67 -10.83 19.07
N SER A 484 18.46 -10.74 17.98
CA SER A 484 19.91 -10.59 18.02
C SER A 484 20.48 -9.70 16.91
N VAL A 485 21.79 -9.44 16.94
CA VAL A 485 22.49 -8.70 15.86
C VAL A 485 22.78 -9.64 14.69
N SER A 486 23.06 -10.91 14.96
CA SER A 486 23.30 -11.90 13.92
C SER A 486 22.09 -12.05 12.99
N ASP A 487 20.85 -11.96 13.49
CA ASP A 487 19.64 -12.04 12.65
C ASP A 487 19.64 -11.01 11.50
N LEU A 488 20.11 -9.78 11.76
CA LEU A 488 20.24 -8.72 10.75
C LEU A 488 21.36 -9.04 9.74
N LEU A 489 22.51 -9.48 10.24
CA LEU A 489 23.68 -9.80 9.42
C LEU A 489 23.46 -11.04 8.55
N GLU A 490 22.65 -12.00 8.99
CA GLU A 490 22.26 -13.17 8.20
C GLU A 490 21.47 -12.75 6.95
N VAL A 491 20.57 -11.78 7.08
CA VAL A 491 19.89 -11.18 5.91
C VAL A 491 20.88 -10.47 5.00
N ASP A 492 21.84 -9.72 5.53
CA ASP A 492 22.88 -9.09 4.71
C ASP A 492 23.72 -10.13 3.95
N ILE A 493 23.98 -11.31 4.55
CA ILE A 493 24.62 -12.44 3.86
C ILE A 493 23.75 -12.95 2.71
N LEU A 494 22.44 -13.16 2.92
CA LEU A 494 21.54 -13.57 1.85
C LEU A 494 21.47 -12.54 0.72
N LEU A 495 21.44 -11.25 1.05
CA LEU A 495 21.49 -10.17 0.06
C LEU A 495 22.83 -10.15 -0.71
N LYS A 496 23.94 -10.53 -0.08
CA LYS A 496 25.26 -10.65 -0.73
C LYS A 496 25.24 -11.70 -1.83
N GLU A 497 24.57 -12.83 -1.62
CA GLU A 497 24.47 -13.91 -2.61
C GLU A 497 23.87 -13.46 -3.94
N ALA A 498 22.98 -12.46 -3.92
CA ALA A 498 22.37 -11.88 -5.12
C ALA A 498 23.02 -10.55 -5.57
N GLY A 499 24.11 -10.12 -4.92
CA GLY A 499 24.79 -8.86 -5.19
C GLY A 499 24.03 -7.59 -4.77
N LEU A 500 23.03 -7.75 -3.89
CA LEU A 500 22.24 -6.68 -3.27
C LEU A 500 22.92 -6.12 -2.01
N TRP A 501 23.80 -6.89 -1.39
CA TRP A 501 24.86 -6.38 -0.51
C TRP A 501 26.19 -6.39 -1.25
N ARG A 502 26.99 -5.33 -1.05
CA ARG A 502 28.36 -5.24 -1.57
C ARG A 502 29.28 -4.65 -0.51
N ALA A 503 30.36 -5.36 -0.22
CA ALA A 503 31.48 -4.86 0.56
C ALA A 503 32.10 -3.63 -0.12
N GLY A 504 32.64 -2.72 0.69
CA GLY A 504 33.39 -1.56 0.20
C GLY A 504 34.65 -1.99 -0.56
N VAL A 505 34.91 -1.35 -1.70
CA VAL A 505 36.09 -1.59 -2.54
C VAL A 505 36.77 -0.25 -2.81
N ASP A 506 38.11 -0.21 -2.81
CA ASP A 506 38.92 0.97 -3.12
C ASP A 506 38.54 2.24 -2.32
N GLY A 507 38.16 2.07 -1.05
CA GLY A 507 37.79 3.17 -0.15
C GLY A 507 36.33 3.62 -0.26
N ALA A 508 35.53 3.05 -1.17
CA ALA A 508 34.08 3.26 -1.16
C ALA A 508 33.42 2.54 0.03
N PRO A 509 32.39 3.13 0.66
CA PRO A 509 31.66 2.46 1.73
C PRO A 509 30.89 1.23 1.21
N PRO A 510 30.60 0.23 2.07
CA PRO A 510 29.71 -0.86 1.72
C PRO A 510 28.33 -0.35 1.30
N GLN A 511 27.62 -1.14 0.49
CA GLN A 511 26.31 -0.81 -0.07
C GLN A 511 25.33 -1.93 0.20
N ALA A 512 24.12 -1.59 0.63
CA ALA A 512 23.01 -2.50 0.76
C ALA A 512 21.78 -1.91 0.06
N ALA A 513 21.39 -2.51 -1.06
CA ALA A 513 20.29 -2.07 -1.91
C ALA A 513 18.92 -2.28 -1.25
N ILE A 514 18.80 -3.29 -0.40
CA ILE A 514 17.63 -3.58 0.43
C ILE A 514 18.03 -3.42 1.89
N MET A 515 17.18 -2.78 2.69
CA MET A 515 17.41 -2.57 4.12
C MET A 515 16.93 -3.79 4.91
N ALA A 516 17.80 -4.39 5.71
CA ALA A 516 17.40 -5.31 6.76
C ALA A 516 16.66 -4.53 7.87
N VAL A 517 15.40 -4.90 8.13
CA VAL A 517 14.51 -4.22 9.10
C VAL A 517 14.13 -5.22 10.20
N PRO A 518 14.60 -5.04 11.45
CA PRO A 518 14.22 -5.94 12.53
C PRO A 518 12.79 -5.66 12.96
N LEU A 519 12.02 -6.72 13.19
CA LEU A 519 10.68 -6.67 13.78
C LEU A 519 10.76 -7.19 15.22
N PHE A 520 10.67 -6.26 16.19
CA PHE A 520 10.64 -6.57 17.61
C PHE A 520 9.18 -6.79 18.07
N GLU A 521 8.85 -8.03 18.45
CA GLU A 521 7.46 -8.49 18.62
C GLU A 521 7.09 -8.84 20.06
N THR A 522 8.01 -9.40 20.85
CA THR A 522 7.74 -9.73 22.25
C THR A 522 8.13 -8.57 23.18
N ILE A 523 7.70 -8.65 24.45
CA ILE A 523 8.10 -7.67 25.46
C ILE A 523 9.61 -7.68 25.67
N ALA A 524 10.23 -8.87 25.68
CA ALA A 524 11.68 -9.01 25.86
C ALA A 524 12.44 -8.39 24.68
N ASP A 525 11.98 -8.60 23.44
CA ASP A 525 12.61 -8.04 22.24
C ASP A 525 12.54 -6.52 22.24
N LEU A 526 11.38 -5.95 22.61
CA LEU A 526 11.19 -4.50 22.73
C LEU A 526 12.14 -3.88 23.78
N GLU A 527 12.40 -4.60 24.87
CA GLU A 527 13.35 -4.15 25.90
C GLU A 527 14.82 -4.31 25.44
N ALA A 528 15.12 -5.31 24.62
CA ALA A 528 16.45 -5.54 24.04
C ALA A 528 16.77 -4.64 22.83
N ALA A 529 15.75 -4.12 22.13
CA ALA A 529 15.88 -3.38 20.89
C ALA A 529 16.95 -2.26 20.90
N PRO A 530 17.05 -1.39 21.93
CA PRO A 530 18.09 -0.34 21.94
C PRO A 530 19.50 -0.91 21.97
N ARG A 531 19.72 -2.00 22.72
CA ARG A 531 21.03 -2.66 22.81
C ARG A 531 21.40 -3.33 21.48
N ILE A 532 20.45 -4.02 20.85
CA ILE A 532 20.65 -4.68 19.56
C ILE A 532 21.00 -3.65 18.49
N MET A 533 20.19 -2.58 18.36
CA MET A 533 20.42 -1.55 17.35
C MET A 533 21.71 -0.76 17.59
N SER A 534 22.08 -0.50 18.84
CA SER A 534 23.36 0.15 19.18
C SER A 534 24.55 -0.71 18.76
N ALA A 535 24.52 -2.02 19.06
CA ALA A 535 25.57 -2.94 18.64
C ALA A 535 25.66 -3.05 17.11
N TYR A 536 24.51 -3.16 16.43
CA TYR A 536 24.44 -3.21 14.97
C TYR A 536 25.01 -1.95 14.30
N PHE A 537 24.61 -0.75 14.75
CA PHE A 537 25.16 0.51 14.23
C PHE A 537 26.64 0.73 14.57
N GLY A 538 27.13 0.11 15.64
CA GLY A 538 28.54 0.13 16.03
C GLY A 538 29.46 -0.67 15.10
N LEU A 539 28.90 -1.53 14.24
CA LEU A 539 29.69 -2.29 13.27
C LEU A 539 30.16 -1.37 12.13
N PRO A 540 31.47 -1.32 11.81
CA PRO A 540 32.00 -0.43 10.76
C PRO A 540 31.34 -0.61 9.40
N GLU A 541 31.02 -1.84 9.04
CA GLU A 541 30.42 -2.20 7.76
C GLU A 541 28.98 -1.66 7.65
N ILE A 542 28.25 -1.69 8.77
CA ILE A 542 26.86 -1.21 8.88
C ILE A 542 26.81 0.31 9.00
N SER A 543 27.70 0.91 9.80
CA SER A 543 27.75 2.36 10.01
C SER A 543 27.92 3.11 8.69
N GLY A 544 28.76 2.59 7.78
CA GLY A 544 28.92 3.13 6.43
C GLY A 544 27.62 3.12 5.62
N VAL A 545 26.93 1.98 5.60
CA VAL A 545 25.64 1.79 4.89
C VAL A 545 24.57 2.73 5.46
N VAL A 546 24.41 2.75 6.78
CA VAL A 546 23.37 3.52 7.47
C VAL A 546 23.58 5.03 7.27
N ARG A 547 24.83 5.52 7.36
CA ARG A 547 25.14 6.94 7.12
C ARG A 547 24.94 7.34 5.66
N ALA A 548 25.35 6.50 4.72
CA ALA A 548 25.13 6.75 3.30
C ALA A 548 23.63 6.81 2.95
N ARG A 549 22.83 5.95 3.57
CA ARG A 549 21.36 5.95 3.42
C ARG A 549 20.68 7.10 4.18
N GLY A 550 21.27 7.54 5.29
CA GLY A 550 20.79 8.62 6.15
C GLY A 550 19.62 8.25 7.06
N HIS A 551 19.14 7.01 7.02
CA HIS A 551 18.03 6.51 7.83
C HIS A 551 18.09 4.99 8.00
N GLN A 552 17.40 4.49 9.03
CA GLN A 552 17.15 3.07 9.24
C GLN A 552 15.73 2.90 9.77
N GLU A 553 15.06 1.84 9.31
CA GLU A 553 13.74 1.47 9.79
C GLU A 553 13.84 0.34 10.83
N VAL A 554 12.98 0.42 11.84
CA VAL A 554 12.72 -0.63 12.83
C VAL A 554 11.21 -0.85 12.85
N MET A 555 10.80 -2.12 12.78
CA MET A 555 9.41 -2.50 12.89
C MET A 555 9.07 -2.90 14.33
N ILE A 556 7.91 -2.47 14.81
CA ILE A 556 7.40 -2.76 16.16
C ILE A 556 6.04 -3.48 16.09
N GLY A 557 5.96 -4.67 16.67
CA GLY A 557 4.76 -5.52 16.63
C GLY A 557 3.78 -5.21 17.77
N TYR A 558 2.55 -4.77 17.45
CA TYR A 558 1.51 -4.51 18.46
C TYR A 558 0.71 -5.76 18.83
N SER A 559 0.27 -6.52 17.83
CA SER A 559 -0.60 -7.67 18.06
C SER A 559 0.10 -8.77 18.84
N ASP A 560 1.37 -9.04 18.53
CA ASP A 560 2.12 -10.13 19.13
C ASP A 560 2.61 -9.77 20.54
N SER A 561 3.08 -8.54 20.76
CA SER A 561 3.36 -8.04 22.11
C SER A 561 2.11 -8.00 23.00
N ASN A 562 0.93 -7.78 22.42
CA ASN A 562 -0.35 -7.88 23.14
C ASN A 562 -0.72 -9.33 23.51
N LYS A 563 -0.38 -10.32 22.66
CA LYS A 563 -0.58 -11.74 23.01
C LYS A 563 0.38 -12.18 24.12
N ASP A 564 1.58 -11.62 24.13
CA ASP A 564 2.64 -11.91 25.11
C ASP A 564 2.35 -11.27 26.48
N GLY A 565 2.23 -9.94 26.55
CA GLY A 565 2.16 -9.19 27.80
C GLY A 565 0.78 -8.58 28.14
N GLY A 566 -0.22 -8.72 27.28
CA GLY A 566 -1.51 -8.02 27.39
C GLY A 566 -1.46 -6.54 26.98
N TYR A 567 -2.64 -5.93 26.79
CA TYR A 567 -2.79 -4.64 26.10
C TYR A 567 -2.07 -3.44 26.74
N ILE A 568 -2.11 -3.34 28.08
CA ILE A 568 -1.49 -2.22 28.80
C ILE A 568 0.03 -2.34 28.73
N THR A 569 0.56 -3.51 29.06
CA THR A 569 2.00 -3.81 29.06
C THR A 569 2.60 -3.61 27.68
N SER A 570 1.96 -4.15 26.63
CA SER A 570 2.42 -4.00 25.26
C SER A 570 2.48 -2.53 24.82
N THR A 571 1.40 -1.78 25.03
CA THR A 571 1.34 -0.35 24.69
C THR A 571 2.43 0.45 25.42
N TRP A 572 2.66 0.16 26.70
CA TRP A 572 3.70 0.82 27.49
C TRP A 572 5.11 0.44 27.03
N SER A 573 5.37 -0.85 26.78
CA SER A 573 6.67 -1.33 26.31
C SER A 573 7.01 -0.78 24.93
N LEU A 574 6.04 -0.69 24.01
CA LEU A 574 6.23 -0.04 22.70
C LEU A 574 6.62 1.43 22.84
N TYR A 575 5.98 2.16 23.76
CA TYR A 575 6.34 3.56 24.05
C TYR A 575 7.76 3.65 24.62
N LYS A 576 8.11 2.82 25.62
CA LYS A 576 9.45 2.77 26.22
C LYS A 576 10.52 2.48 25.16
N ALA A 577 10.32 1.45 24.34
CA ALA A 577 11.26 1.03 23.30
C ALA A 577 11.45 2.14 22.25
N SER A 578 10.35 2.72 21.75
CA SER A 578 10.42 3.84 20.79
C SER A 578 11.19 5.03 21.35
N LYS A 579 10.99 5.36 22.64
CA LYS A 579 11.74 6.41 23.33
C LYS A 579 13.22 6.07 23.51
N ALA A 580 13.53 4.82 23.84
CA ALA A 580 14.89 4.36 24.08
C ALA A 580 15.72 4.24 22.80
N LEU A 581 15.09 4.05 21.63
CA LEU A 581 15.75 4.04 20.33
C LEU A 581 16.16 5.44 19.85
N GLU A 582 15.46 6.51 20.26
CA GLU A 582 15.79 7.90 19.85
C GLU A 582 17.28 8.26 20.02
N PRO A 583 17.92 8.10 21.19
CA PRO A 583 19.34 8.40 21.36
C PRO A 583 20.27 7.50 20.54
N VAL A 584 19.90 6.22 20.35
CA VAL A 584 20.70 5.25 19.57
C VAL A 584 20.82 5.70 18.11
N PHE A 585 19.71 6.12 17.51
CA PHE A 585 19.68 6.64 16.15
C PHE A 585 20.39 7.99 16.02
N ALA A 586 20.25 8.86 17.02
CA ALA A 586 20.95 10.14 17.05
C ALA A 586 22.49 9.96 17.08
N GLU A 587 23.00 9.02 17.87
CA GLU A 587 24.43 8.68 17.94
C GLU A 587 24.95 8.09 16.63
N ALA A 588 24.14 7.25 15.96
CA ALA A 588 24.47 6.70 14.66
C ALA A 588 24.48 7.74 13.52
N GLY A 589 23.87 8.91 13.74
CA GLY A 589 23.69 9.95 12.71
C GLY A 589 22.64 9.56 11.67
N ALA A 590 21.65 8.75 12.04
CA ALA A 590 20.62 8.23 11.16
C ALA A 590 19.23 8.70 11.60
N ALA A 591 18.37 9.01 10.63
CA ALA A 591 16.97 9.24 10.93
C ALA A 591 16.27 7.91 11.29
N MET A 592 15.50 7.93 12.37
CA MET A 592 14.68 6.79 12.78
C MET A 592 13.37 6.77 11.98
N GLN A 593 13.08 5.62 11.36
CA GLN A 593 11.77 5.30 10.81
C GLN A 593 11.15 4.18 11.63
N LEU A 594 9.89 4.36 12.03
CA LEU A 594 9.14 3.34 12.75
C LEU A 594 8.07 2.75 11.85
N PHE A 595 8.18 1.44 11.61
CA PHE A 595 7.13 0.66 10.99
C PHE A 595 6.23 0.08 12.08
N HIS A 596 5.04 0.64 12.21
CA HIS A 596 4.05 0.19 13.17
C HIS A 596 3.32 -1.04 12.65
N GLY A 597 3.52 -2.22 13.24
CA GLY A 597 2.81 -3.45 12.87
C GLY A 597 1.28 -3.41 13.12
N ARG A 598 0.59 -4.47 12.72
CA ARG A 598 -0.88 -4.59 12.84
C ARG A 598 -1.33 -4.54 14.31
N GLY A 599 -2.53 -4.01 14.55
CA GLY A 599 -3.23 -4.07 15.84
C GLY A 599 -3.06 -2.86 16.75
N GLY A 600 -2.15 -1.93 16.42
CA GLY A 600 -1.95 -0.68 17.16
C GLY A 600 -3.08 0.34 16.97
N ALA A 601 -3.12 1.35 17.85
CA ALA A 601 -4.05 2.47 17.75
C ALA A 601 -3.91 3.27 16.43
N VAL A 602 -2.74 3.21 15.79
CA VAL A 602 -2.42 3.84 14.49
C VAL A 602 -3.13 3.14 13.32
N GLY A 603 -3.33 1.83 13.38
CA GLY A 603 -3.97 1.03 12.32
C GLY A 603 -5.51 1.08 12.30
N ARG A 604 -6.14 1.86 13.18
CA ARG A 604 -7.62 2.03 13.19
C ARG A 604 -8.03 3.16 12.25
N ALA A 605 -8.00 2.89 10.95
CA ALA A 605 -8.56 3.74 9.93
C ALA A 605 -10.10 3.66 9.97
N ALA A 606 -10.74 4.48 10.81
CA ALA A 606 -12.14 4.88 10.63
C ALA A 606 -12.51 6.07 11.55
N ASP A 607 -12.18 6.05 12.85
CA ASP A 607 -12.87 7.00 13.74
C ASP A 607 -12.02 8.09 14.41
N ARG A 608 -10.73 7.90 14.75
CA ARG A 608 -9.93 8.98 15.40
C ARG A 608 -8.39 8.90 15.20
N PRO A 609 -7.84 8.83 13.98
CA PRO A 609 -6.38 8.82 13.81
C PRO A 609 -5.72 10.13 14.27
N SER A 610 -6.35 11.28 13.97
CA SER A 610 -5.80 12.63 14.17
C SER A 610 -5.50 13.01 15.62
N ARG A 611 -6.23 12.44 16.60
CA ARG A 611 -5.97 12.62 18.03
C ARG A 611 -5.00 11.58 18.61
N ARG A 612 -4.83 10.43 17.95
CA ARG A 612 -4.12 9.25 18.48
C ARG A 612 -2.69 9.08 17.95
N SER A 613 -2.31 9.76 16.87
CA SER A 613 -0.91 9.95 16.46
C SER A 613 -0.15 10.97 17.32
N ARG A 614 -0.85 11.69 18.21
CA ARG A 614 -0.29 12.77 19.04
C ARG A 614 0.61 12.36 20.21
N PRO A 615 0.46 11.20 20.88
CA PRO A 615 1.42 10.77 21.89
C PRO A 615 2.53 9.93 21.24
N SER A 616 3.16 10.45 20.18
CA SER A 616 4.47 9.96 19.78
C SER A 616 5.53 10.69 20.62
N PRO A 617 6.57 10.00 21.10
CA PRO A 617 7.73 10.59 21.76
C PRO A 617 8.17 11.95 21.18
N ARG A 618 8.24 13.01 22.01
CA ARG A 618 8.86 14.30 21.60
C ARG A 618 10.37 14.09 21.42
N GLY A 619 10.84 14.07 20.18
CA GLY A 619 12.24 13.90 19.79
C GLY A 619 12.39 14.11 18.28
N ARG A 620 13.63 14.17 17.75
CA ARG A 620 13.91 14.29 16.31
C ARG A 620 13.57 13.00 15.54
N CYS A 621 12.34 12.49 15.68
CA CYS A 621 11.79 11.59 14.68
C CYS A 621 11.53 12.44 13.44
N ARG A 622 12.30 12.23 12.36
CA ARG A 622 11.83 12.64 11.04
C ARG A 622 10.47 11.98 10.85
N ALA A 623 9.48 12.70 10.35
CA ALA A 623 8.10 12.23 10.28
C ALA A 623 7.98 11.08 9.27
N ALA A 624 8.38 9.88 9.69
CA ALA A 624 8.35 8.65 8.94
C ALA A 624 7.42 7.66 9.66
N SER A 625 6.29 7.32 9.06
CA SER A 625 5.39 6.30 9.58
C SER A 625 4.96 5.34 8.47
N ALA A 626 5.36 4.08 8.62
CA ALA A 626 4.78 2.98 7.86
C ALA A 626 3.75 2.26 8.74
N SER A 627 2.62 1.87 8.17
CA SER A 627 1.58 1.14 8.92
C SER A 627 0.82 0.19 8.00
N PRO A 628 0.63 -1.09 8.38
CA PRO A 628 -0.04 -2.06 7.56
C PRO A 628 -1.53 -1.78 7.63
N ASN A 629 -2.12 -1.46 6.48
CA ASN A 629 -3.55 -1.33 6.30
C ASN A 629 -4.10 -2.56 5.55
N ARG A 630 -5.33 -2.93 5.85
CA ARG A 630 -6.03 -3.97 5.09
C ARG A 630 -6.50 -3.35 3.78
N ALA A 631 -6.14 -3.96 2.65
CA ALA A 631 -6.87 -3.70 1.41
C ALA A 631 -8.32 -4.17 1.63
N ARG A 632 -9.29 -3.25 1.49
CA ARG A 632 -10.72 -3.54 1.64
C ARG A 632 -11.42 -3.50 0.28
#